data_AF-A0A6B9IH01-F1
#
_entry.id   AF-A0A6B9IH01-F1
#
_cell.length_a   1.000
_cell.length_b   1.000
_cell.length_c   1.000
_cell.angle_alpha   90.00
_cell.angle_beta   90.00
_cell.angle_gamma   90.00
#
_symmetry.space_group_name_H-M   'P 1'
#
loop_
_entity.id
_entity.type
_entity.pdbx_description
1 polymer ?
#
loop_
_entity_poly.entity_id
_entity_poly.type
_entity_poly.pdbx_seq_one_letter_code
_entity_poly.pdbx_strand_id
1 'polypeptide(L)' 'SMVIEFVSTWSASADVLALAQIEIKLGDIPEGKNVTFKWRGKPLLVRHRTAQEIETEQGVDLSTLRDAQHDNDRATKP' A
#
# COMPACT_ATOMS: atom_id res chain seq x y z
N SER A 1 13.67 31.04 -15.80
CA SER A 1 14.74 31.53 -14.91
C SER A 1 15.72 30.40 -14.70
N MET A 2 17.01 30.58 -15.02
CA MET A 2 18.04 29.52 -14.94
C MET A 2 18.11 28.83 -13.57
N VAL A 3 17.74 29.55 -12.51
CA VAL A 3 17.72 29.01 -11.13
C VAL A 3 16.74 27.84 -10.99
N ILE A 4 15.57 27.90 -11.62
CA ILE A 4 14.56 26.82 -11.54
C ILE A 4 15.07 25.56 -12.25
N GLU A 5 15.76 25.74 -13.38
CA GLU A 5 16.29 24.65 -14.20
C GLU A 5 17.42 23.90 -13.47
N PHE A 6 18.34 24.65 -12.84
CA PHE A 6 19.38 24.04 -12.00
C PHE A 6 18.83 23.28 -10.80
N VAL A 7 17.83 23.82 -10.10
CA VAL A 7 17.19 23.14 -8.96
C VAL A 7 16.41 21.89 -9.42
N SER A 8 15.77 21.94 -10.59
CA SER A 8 15.06 20.78 -11.13
C SER A 8 15.98 19.60 -11.49
N THR A 9 17.26 19.85 -11.80
CA THR A 9 18.23 18.79 -12.09
C THR A 9 18.53 17.91 -10.88
N TRP A 10 18.27 18.41 -9.66
CA TRP A 10 18.44 17.66 -8.40
C TRP A 10 17.14 16.98 -7.94
N SER A 11 16.04 17.18 -8.67
CA SER A 11 14.77 16.51 -8.41
C SER A 11 14.80 15.06 -8.90
N ALA A 12 13.79 14.26 -8.53
CA ALA A 12 13.71 12.86 -8.94
C ALA A 12 13.77 12.74 -10.47
N SER A 13 14.74 11.98 -10.96
CA SER A 13 14.94 11.74 -12.38
C SER A 13 13.80 10.91 -12.97
N ALA A 14 13.63 10.98 -14.29
CA ALA A 14 12.49 10.35 -14.98
C ALA A 14 12.42 8.83 -14.79
N ASP A 15 13.57 8.15 -14.67
CA ASP A 15 13.67 6.71 -14.37
C ASP A 15 13.18 6.39 -12.95
N VAL A 16 13.48 7.24 -11.96
CA VAL A 16 12.96 7.09 -10.58
C VAL A 16 11.45 7.35 -10.54
N LEU A 17 10.96 8.32 -11.34
CA LEU A 17 9.53 8.59 -11.47
C LEU A 17 8.78 7.46 -12.19
N ALA A 18 9.40 6.80 -13.17
CA ALA A 18 8.82 5.63 -13.83
C ALA A 18 8.59 4.46 -12.85
N LEU A 19 9.46 4.31 -11.85
CA LEU A 19 9.31 3.32 -10.76
C LEU A 19 8.33 3.76 -9.66
N ALA A 20 7.71 4.93 -9.78
CA ALA A 20 6.77 5.43 -8.77
C ALA A 20 5.45 4.65 -8.76
N GLN A 21 5.07 4.03 -9.88
CA GLN A 21 3.88 3.22 -10.02
C GLN A 21 4.26 1.78 -10.34
N ILE A 22 3.55 0.83 -9.73
CA ILE A 22 3.66 -0.59 -10.04
C ILE A 22 2.26 -1.14 -10.29
N GLU A 23 2.12 -1.94 -11.34
CA GLU A 23 0.88 -2.65 -11.62
C GLU A 23 0.96 -4.04 -11.00
N ILE A 24 0.03 -4.34 -10.09
CA ILE A 24 -0.05 -5.63 -9.41
C ILE A 24 -1.30 -6.35 -9.92
N LYS A 25 -1.12 -7.56 -10.46
CA LYS A 25 -2.23 -8.43 -10.85
C LYS A 25 -2.84 -9.08 -9.61
N LEU A 26 -4.00 -8.61 -9.19
CA LEU A 26 -4.70 -9.11 -8.01
C LEU A 26 -5.16 -10.57 -8.17
N GLY A 27 -5.51 -10.99 -9.38
CA GLY A 27 -5.98 -12.36 -9.66
C GLY A 27 -4.92 -13.45 -9.49
N ASP A 28 -3.64 -13.09 -9.51
CA ASP A 28 -2.54 -14.04 -9.32
C ASP A 28 -2.26 -14.30 -7.82
N ILE A 29 -2.90 -13.54 -6.92
CA ILE A 29 -2.73 -13.68 -5.47
C ILE A 29 -3.83 -14.58 -4.92
N PRO A 30 -3.52 -15.82 -4.51
CA PRO A 30 -4.53 -16.71 -3.94
C PRO A 30 -4.99 -16.22 -2.57
N GLU A 31 -6.25 -16.52 -2.24
CA GLU A 31 -6.86 -16.19 -0.96
C GLU A 31 -6.05 -16.74 0.23
N GLY A 32 -5.96 -15.95 1.30
CA GLY A 32 -5.23 -16.27 2.53
C GLY A 32 -3.70 -16.12 2.45
N LYS A 33 -3.13 -15.76 1.30
CA LYS A 33 -1.68 -15.55 1.15
C LYS A 33 -1.26 -14.09 1.22
N ASN A 34 -0.04 -13.90 1.72
CA ASN A 34 0.66 -12.61 1.75
C ASN A 34 1.73 -12.60 0.66
N VAL A 35 1.79 -11.51 -0.11
CA VAL A 35 2.85 -11.27 -1.09
C VAL A 35 3.54 -9.96 -0.74
N THR A 36 4.87 -9.95 -0.83
CA THR A 36 5.69 -8.76 -0.60
C THR A 36 6.25 -8.27 -1.92
N PHE A 37 5.95 -7.03 -2.26
CA PHE A 37 6.49 -6.33 -3.43
C PHE A 37 7.48 -5.26 -2.99
N LYS A 38 8.50 -4.97 -3.81
CA LYS A 38 9.38 -3.83 -3.57
C LYS A 38 8.81 -2.61 -4.28
N TRP A 39 8.37 -1.60 -3.52
CA TRP A 39 7.81 -0.36 -4.06
C TRP A 39 8.53 0.86 -3.48
N ARG A 40 9.07 1.72 -4.35
CA ARG A 40 9.81 2.93 -3.94
C ARG A 40 10.90 2.67 -2.88
N GLY A 41 11.59 1.53 -2.98
CA GLY A 41 12.62 1.11 -2.02
C GLY A 41 12.10 0.58 -0.67
N LYS A 42 10.77 0.52 -0.46
CA LYS A 42 10.12 -0.02 0.73
C LYS A 42 9.34 -1.30 0.41
N PRO A 43 9.17 -2.21 1.38
CA PRO A 43 8.30 -3.36 1.20
C PRO A 43 6.83 -2.93 1.18
N LEU A 44 6.11 -3.32 0.13
CA LEU A 44 4.66 -3.21 0.02
C LEU A 44 4.06 -4.60 0.25
N LEU A 45 3.22 -4.71 1.28
CA LEU A 45 2.55 -5.96 1.65
C LEU A 45 1.15 -5.96 1.03
N VAL A 46 0.82 -7.01 0.29
CA VAL A 46 -0.51 -7.25 -0.27
C VAL A 46 -1.00 -8.60 0.23
N ARG A 47 -2.17 -8.62 0.87
CA ARG A 47 -2.85 -9.82 1.35
C ARG A 47 -4.22 -9.91 0.70
N HIS A 48 -4.53 -11.08 0.14
CA HIS A 48 -5.90 -11.40 -0.25
C HIS A 48 -6.58 -12.05 0.95
N ARG A 49 -7.41 -11.30 1.67
CA ARG A 49 -8.07 -11.78 2.89
C ARG A 49 -9.22 -12.74 2.58
N THR A 50 -9.51 -13.63 3.52
CA THR A 50 -10.71 -14.48 3.46
C THR A 50 -11.88 -13.77 4.15
N ALA A 51 -13.12 -14.19 3.84
CA ALA A 51 -14.31 -13.62 4.47
C ALA A 51 -14.30 -13.74 6.02
N GLN A 52 -13.77 -14.86 6.53
CA GLN A 52 -13.66 -15.09 7.98
C GLN A 52 -12.68 -14.12 8.65
N GLU A 53 -11.58 -13.77 7.97
CA GLU A 53 -10.62 -12.78 8.48
C GLU A 53 -11.23 -11.39 8.51
N ILE A 54 -11.98 -11.01 7.48
CA ILE A 54 -12.65 -9.70 7.41
C ILE A 54 -13.66 -9.56 8.56
N GLU A 55 -14.48 -10.59 8.81
CA GLU A 55 -15.46 -10.58 9.89
C GLU A 55 -14.79 -10.48 11.27
N THR A 56 -13.70 -11.22 11.47
CA THR A 56 -12.94 -11.21 12.73
C THR A 56 -12.37 -9.82 13.02
N GLU A 57 -11.75 -9.18 12.04
CA GLU A 57 -11.13 -7.85 12.19
C GLU A 57 -12.17 -6.73 12.34
N GLN A 58 -13.33 -6.84 11.66
CA GLN A 58 -14.43 -5.88 11.82
C GLN A 58 -15.13 -5.99 13.20
N GLY A 59 -15.08 -7.17 13.82
CA GLY A 59 -15.67 -7.42 15.15
C GLY A 59 -14.81 -6.96 16.33
N VAL A 60 -13.60 -6.45 16.09
CA VAL A 60 -12.69 -6.00 17.16
C VAL A 60 -13.20 -4.71 17.80
N ASP A 61 -13.22 -4.67 19.13
CA ASP A 61 -13.53 -3.44 19.87
C ASP A 61 -12.37 -2.45 19.79
N LEU A 62 -12.62 -1.31 19.15
CA LEU A 62 -11.67 -0.22 18.97
C LEU A 62 -11.14 0.36 20.28
N SER A 63 -11.89 0.26 21.37
CA SER A 63 -11.48 0.80 22.67
C SER A 63 -10.22 0.11 23.22
N THR A 64 -9.96 -1.11 22.77
CA THR A 64 -8.81 -1.92 23.16
C THR A 64 -7.54 -1.59 22.38
N LEU A 65 -7.68 -0.90 21.23
CA LEU A 65 -6.57 -0.57 20.35
C LEU A 65 -5.94 0.77 20.74
N ARG A 66 -4.60 0.82 20.77
CA ARG A 66 -3.84 2.06 21.03
C ARG A 66 -4.12 3.13 19.97
N ASP A 67 -4.35 2.71 18.73
CA ASP A 67 -4.72 3.55 17.60
C ASP A 67 -6.05 3.05 17.05
N ALA A 68 -7.13 3.74 17.41
CA ALA A 68 -8.49 3.34 17.10
C ALA A 68 -8.83 3.69 15.65
N GLN A 69 -8.83 2.69 14.77
CA GLN A 69 -9.19 2.84 13.37
C GLN A 69 -10.02 1.64 12.91
N HIS A 70 -11.16 1.89 12.25
CA HIS A 70 -11.99 0.83 11.67
C HIS A 70 -11.31 0.21 10.44
N ASP A 71 -11.56 -1.08 10.18
CA ASP A 71 -11.02 -1.77 9.01
C ASP A 71 -11.47 -1.14 7.67
N ASN A 72 -12.71 -0.66 7.62
CA ASN A 72 -13.28 0.01 6.43
C ASN A 72 -12.56 1.31 6.07
N ASP A 73 -11.91 1.97 7.04
CA ASP A 73 -11.12 3.18 6.79
C ASP A 73 -9.70 2.85 6.28
N ARG A 74 -9.27 1.59 6.45
CA ARG A 74 -7.92 1.11 6.06
C ARG A 74 -7.93 0.46 4.68
N ALA A 75 -9.01 -0.23 4.31
CA ALA A 75 -9.14 -0.94 3.05
C ALA A 75 -10.43 -0.55 2.32
N THR A 76 -10.29 -0.03 1.10
CA THR A 76 -11.43 0.38 0.25
C THR A 76 -12.19 -0.82 -0.33
N LYS A 77 -11.51 -1.96 -0.52
CA LYS A 77 -12.07 -3.23 -1.01
C LYS A 77 -11.48 -4.36 -0.17
N PRO A 78 -12.14 -4.70 0.96
CA PRO A 78 -11.60 -5.64 1.93
C PRO A 78 -11.49 -7.06 1.41
#